data_AF-A0A6A6VQ19-F1
#
_entry.id   AF-A0A6A6VQ19-F1
#
_cell.length_a   1.000
_cell.length_b   1.000
_cell.length_c   1.000
_cell.angle_alpha   90.00
_cell.angle_beta   90.00
_cell.angle_gamma   90.00
#
_symmetry.space_group_name_H-M   'P 1'
#
loop_
_entity.id
_entity.type
_entity.pdbx_description
1 polymer ?
#
loop_
_entity_poly.entity_id
_entity_poly.type
_entity_poly.pdbx_seq_one_letter_code
_entity_poly.pdbx_strand_id
1 'polypeptide(L)'
;MPSPSPISYISIHSTSENPFPAILSAIHSQILTSPNSVHRILIPTLFSPFLYPPAAAQPTHVLPFIHALRALLRRHANTILVTTLPLSLHSRRTGLTRAIETLCDGVIELSPFPSHTHAETLASSGAATKEEDKPQGMLKVHRLPVFHERGGGGNVNLGEDLAFTLSRRKFLIKPFSLPPVEGDLEAQQGAGADLQAKGMEF
;
A
#
# COMPACT_ATOMS: atom_id res chain seq x y z
N MET A 1 -3.95 -30.20 3.10
CA MET A 1 -3.47 -28.84 2.79
C MET A 1 -2.87 -28.86 1.40
N PRO A 2 -3.28 -28.00 0.44
CA PRO A 2 -2.58 -27.91 -0.84
C PRO A 2 -1.13 -27.48 -0.58
N SER A 3 -0.17 -28.12 -1.26
CA SER A 3 1.25 -27.78 -1.14
C SER A 3 1.48 -26.35 -1.65
N PRO A 4 2.36 -25.55 -1.01
CA PRO A 4 2.70 -24.24 -1.53
C PRO A 4 3.29 -24.37 -2.93
N SER A 5 2.76 -23.61 -3.90
CA SER A 5 3.33 -23.54 -5.24
C SER A 5 4.75 -22.97 -5.16
N PRO A 6 5.71 -23.50 -5.94
CA PRO A 6 7.09 -23.05 -5.90
C PRO A 6 7.20 -21.58 -6.33
N ILE A 7 7.98 -20.80 -5.57
CA ILE A 7 8.27 -19.40 -5.93
C ILE A 7 9.30 -19.41 -7.06
N SER A 8 8.97 -18.75 -8.16
CA SER A 8 9.92 -18.50 -9.26
C SER A 8 10.53 -17.10 -9.12
N TYR A 9 11.84 -17.02 -9.29
CA TYR A 9 12.58 -15.76 -9.23
C TYR A 9 13.10 -15.39 -10.62
N ILE A 10 12.93 -14.13 -10.99
CA ILE A 10 13.47 -13.56 -12.23
C ILE A 10 14.64 -12.67 -11.83
N SER A 11 15.85 -13.05 -12.25
CA SER A 11 17.06 -12.29 -11.95
C SER A 11 17.10 -10.98 -12.73
N ILE A 12 17.55 -9.92 -12.07
CA ILE A 12 17.82 -8.63 -12.69
C ILE A 12 19.31 -8.60 -13.02
N HIS A 13 19.64 -8.55 -14.31
CA HIS A 13 21.02 -8.47 -14.76
C HIS A 13 21.48 -7.01 -14.72
N SER A 14 22.26 -6.64 -13.69
CA SER A 14 22.73 -5.27 -13.42
C SER A 14 23.65 -4.68 -14.50
N THR A 15 24.12 -5.49 -15.45
CA THR A 15 24.98 -5.07 -16.56
C THR A 15 24.23 -4.52 -17.77
N SER A 16 22.91 -4.72 -17.85
CA SER A 16 22.10 -4.18 -18.95
C SER A 16 21.67 -2.75 -18.65
N GLU A 17 21.76 -1.83 -19.62
CA GLU A 17 21.18 -0.48 -19.46
C GLU A 17 19.66 -0.52 -19.28
N ASN A 18 18.98 -1.50 -19.88
CA ASN A 18 17.53 -1.68 -19.77
C ASN A 18 17.19 -3.13 -19.37
N PRO A 19 16.90 -3.39 -18.09
CA PRO A 19 16.65 -4.75 -17.60
C PRO A 19 15.24 -5.28 -17.96
N PHE A 20 14.33 -4.42 -18.38
CA PHE A 20 12.89 -4.74 -18.42
C PHE A 20 12.45 -5.70 -19.53
N PRO A 21 13.01 -5.69 -20.76
CA PRO A 21 12.59 -6.62 -21.81
C PRO A 21 12.76 -8.09 -21.42
N ALA A 22 13.90 -8.42 -20.78
CA ALA A 22 14.17 -9.77 -20.30
C ALA A 22 13.18 -10.19 -19.20
N ILE A 23 12.91 -9.29 -18.25
CA ILE A 23 11.93 -9.51 -17.17
C ILE A 23 10.54 -9.77 -17.76
N LEU A 24 10.08 -8.93 -18.69
CA LEU A 24 8.78 -9.06 -19.32
C LEU A 24 8.64 -10.38 -20.09
N SER A 25 9.67 -10.78 -20.83
CA SER A 25 9.70 -12.05 -21.56
C SER A 25 9.62 -13.25 -20.61
N ALA A 26 10.35 -13.20 -19.49
CA ALA A 26 10.31 -14.24 -18.47
C ALA A 26 8.93 -14.36 -17.82
N ILE A 27 8.30 -13.23 -17.43
CA ILE A 27 6.95 -13.22 -16.87
C ILE A 27 5.95 -13.82 -17.86
N HIS A 28 5.98 -13.38 -19.12
CA HIS A 28 5.07 -13.86 -20.15
C HIS A 28 5.23 -15.38 -20.38
N SER A 29 6.47 -15.87 -20.43
CA SER A 29 6.75 -17.31 -20.58
C SER A 29 6.23 -18.14 -19.42
N GLN A 30 6.34 -17.65 -18.18
CA GLN A 30 5.81 -18.33 -16.99
C GLN A 30 4.27 -18.41 -17.02
N ILE A 31 3.61 -17.33 -17.42
CA ILE A 31 2.15 -17.31 -17.57
C ILE A 31 1.70 -18.32 -18.62
N LEU A 32 2.36 -18.36 -19.78
CA LEU A 32 2.03 -19.29 -20.87
C LEU A 32 2.30 -20.75 -20.53
N THR A 33 3.28 -21.04 -19.68
CA THR A 33 3.58 -22.41 -19.22
C THR A 33 2.44 -22.99 -18.37
N SER A 34 1.68 -22.13 -17.67
CA SER A 34 0.59 -22.57 -16.78
C SER A 34 -0.62 -21.63 -16.87
N PRO A 35 -1.34 -21.63 -18.01
CA PRO A 35 -2.33 -20.61 -18.33
C PRO A 35 -3.58 -20.65 -17.44
N ASN A 36 -3.88 -21.81 -16.86
CA ASN A 36 -5.04 -22.01 -15.99
C ASN A 36 -4.72 -21.76 -14.50
N SER A 37 -3.48 -21.39 -14.16
CA SER A 37 -3.08 -21.12 -12.79
C SER A 37 -3.25 -19.64 -12.44
N VAL A 38 -3.35 -19.35 -11.12
CA VAL A 38 -3.39 -17.97 -10.62
C VAL A 38 -1.96 -17.47 -10.43
N HIS A 39 -1.59 -16.44 -11.19
CA HIS A 39 -0.27 -15.84 -11.16
C HIS A 39 -0.25 -14.63 -10.24
N ARG A 40 0.66 -14.62 -9.25
CA ARG A 40 0.87 -13.50 -8.33
C ARG A 40 2.28 -12.96 -8.53
N ILE A 41 2.39 -11.88 -9.29
CA ILE A 41 3.67 -11.26 -9.61
C ILE A 41 3.99 -10.23 -8.52
N LEU A 42 5.19 -10.31 -7.95
CA LEU A 42 5.67 -9.37 -6.95
C LEU A 42 6.97 -8.72 -7.44
N ILE A 43 6.98 -7.39 -7.55
CA ILE A 43 8.18 -6.60 -7.86
C ILE A 43 8.47 -5.70 -6.66
N PRO A 44 9.19 -6.21 -5.65
CA PRO A 44 9.54 -5.41 -4.49
C PRO A 44 10.59 -4.36 -4.86
N THR A 45 10.50 -3.20 -4.22
CA THR A 45 11.52 -2.14 -4.24
C THR A 45 12.01 -1.78 -5.65
N LEU A 46 11.06 -1.49 -6.55
CA LEU A 46 11.33 -1.04 -7.91
C LEU A 46 12.36 0.12 -7.89
N PHE A 47 13.37 0.02 -8.74
CA PHE A 47 14.52 0.93 -8.81
C PHE A 47 15.45 0.95 -7.60
N SER A 48 15.40 -0.05 -6.72
CA SER A 48 16.41 -0.21 -5.67
C SER A 48 17.81 -0.19 -6.31
N PRO A 49 18.72 0.74 -5.91
CA PRO A 49 20.07 0.81 -6.45
C PRO A 49 20.90 -0.47 -6.20
N PHE A 50 20.46 -1.32 -5.28
CA PHE A 50 21.07 -2.63 -5.02
C PHE A 50 20.77 -3.66 -6.13
N LEU A 51 19.63 -3.53 -6.81
CA LEU A 51 19.14 -4.52 -7.78
C LEU A 51 19.11 -3.99 -9.21
N TYR A 52 18.81 -2.71 -9.39
CA TYR A 52 18.58 -2.11 -10.71
C TYR A 52 19.76 -1.25 -11.14
N PRO A 53 20.12 -1.27 -12.44
CA PRO A 53 21.07 -0.33 -13.01
C PRO A 53 20.51 1.11 -12.94
N PRO A 54 21.35 2.15 -12.84
CA PRO A 54 20.88 3.54 -12.76
C PRO A 54 19.96 3.96 -13.92
N ALA A 55 20.19 3.41 -15.11
CA ALA A 55 19.37 3.68 -16.30
C ALA A 55 17.97 3.04 -16.25
N ALA A 56 17.66 2.17 -15.28
CA ALA A 56 16.33 1.56 -15.16
C ALA A 56 15.23 2.59 -14.83
N ALA A 57 15.55 3.67 -14.12
CA ALA A 57 14.59 4.72 -13.80
C ALA A 57 14.34 5.71 -14.97
N GLN A 58 15.01 5.54 -16.12
CA GLN A 58 14.75 6.34 -17.32
C GLN A 58 13.30 6.14 -17.79
N PRO A 59 12.53 7.21 -18.03
CA PRO A 59 11.14 7.08 -18.50
C PRO A 59 10.99 6.23 -19.78
N THR A 60 11.98 6.30 -20.68
CA THR A 60 12.05 5.52 -21.93
C THR A 60 12.16 4.02 -21.70
N HIS A 61 12.63 3.58 -20.53
CA HIS A 61 12.74 2.17 -20.17
C HIS A 61 11.53 1.71 -19.35
N VAL A 62 11.20 2.44 -18.28
CA VAL A 62 10.20 1.95 -17.33
C VAL A 62 8.76 2.20 -17.76
N LEU A 63 8.42 3.31 -18.40
CA LEU A 63 7.03 3.56 -18.79
C LEU A 63 6.53 2.52 -19.81
N PRO A 64 7.29 2.16 -20.86
CA PRO A 64 6.91 1.05 -21.74
C PRO A 64 6.80 -0.28 -21.01
N PHE A 65 7.66 -0.55 -20.03
CA PHE A 65 7.60 -1.77 -19.22
C PHE A 65 6.32 -1.85 -18.38
N ILE A 66 6.00 -0.82 -17.60
CA ILE A 66 4.78 -0.79 -16.78
C ILE A 66 3.53 -0.84 -17.68
N HIS A 67 3.55 -0.15 -18.82
CA HIS A 67 2.48 -0.21 -19.80
C HIS A 67 2.31 -1.63 -20.38
N ALA A 68 3.40 -2.31 -20.72
CA ALA A 68 3.37 -3.68 -21.23
C ALA A 68 2.91 -4.68 -20.17
N LEU A 69 3.31 -4.51 -18.90
CA LEU A 69 2.79 -5.30 -17.78
C LEU A 69 1.28 -5.11 -17.65
N ARG A 70 0.78 -3.87 -17.68
CA ARG A 70 -0.66 -3.59 -17.65
C ARG A 70 -1.41 -4.30 -18.79
N ALA A 71 -0.87 -4.25 -20.01
CA ALA A 71 -1.44 -4.97 -21.15
C ALA A 71 -1.44 -6.50 -20.93
N LEU A 72 -0.37 -7.05 -20.37
CA LEU A 72 -0.25 -8.46 -20.04
C LEU A 72 -1.29 -8.90 -19.00
N LEU A 73 -1.45 -8.14 -17.91
CA LEU A 73 -2.43 -8.41 -16.85
C LEU A 73 -3.87 -8.42 -17.40
N ARG A 74 -4.21 -7.49 -18.29
CA ARG A 74 -5.54 -7.46 -18.92
C ARG A 74 -5.81 -8.64 -19.85
N ARG A 75 -4.78 -9.22 -20.46
CA ARG A 75 -4.91 -10.41 -21.31
C ARG A 75 -5.06 -11.70 -20.50
N HIS A 76 -4.64 -11.70 -19.25
CA HIS A 76 -4.64 -12.87 -18.37
C HIS A 76 -5.38 -12.56 -17.07
N ALA A 77 -6.70 -12.78 -17.07
CA ALA A 77 -7.60 -12.42 -15.96
C ALA A 77 -7.23 -13.04 -14.59
N ASN A 78 -6.48 -14.14 -14.57
CA ASN A 78 -6.03 -14.83 -13.36
C ASN A 78 -4.66 -14.34 -12.85
N THR A 79 -4.18 -13.18 -13.33
CA THR A 79 -2.88 -12.62 -12.97
C THR A 79 -3.04 -11.32 -12.20
N ILE A 80 -2.38 -11.21 -11.05
CA ILE A 80 -2.28 -9.99 -10.26
C ILE A 80 -0.82 -9.58 -10.10
N LEU A 81 -0.55 -8.28 -10.08
CA LEU A 81 0.77 -7.70 -9.87
C LEU A 81 0.72 -6.76 -8.66
N VAL A 82 1.73 -6.88 -7.80
CA VAL A 82 2.03 -5.90 -6.76
C VAL A 82 3.46 -5.42 -6.95
N THR A 83 3.67 -4.11 -6.94
CA THR A 83 5.00 -3.50 -6.94
C THR A 83 5.11 -2.44 -5.84
N THR A 84 6.30 -2.27 -5.28
CA THR A 84 6.56 -1.24 -4.27
C THR A 84 7.68 -0.31 -4.75
N LEU A 85 7.53 0.99 -4.49
CA LEU A 85 8.47 2.03 -4.90
C LEU A 85 8.91 2.84 -3.67
N PRO A 86 10.21 2.89 -3.32
CA PRO A 86 10.68 3.66 -2.17
C PRO A 86 10.62 5.17 -2.45
N LEU A 87 9.66 5.86 -1.82
CA LEU A 87 9.43 7.30 -2.04
C LEU A 87 10.54 8.20 -1.48
N SER A 88 11.40 7.69 -0.61
CA SER A 88 12.63 8.40 -0.16
C SER A 88 13.62 8.62 -1.30
N LEU A 89 13.63 7.72 -2.30
CA LEU A 89 14.46 7.83 -3.50
C LEU A 89 13.67 8.35 -4.70
N HIS A 90 12.40 7.96 -4.82
CA HIS A 90 11.54 8.30 -5.96
C HIS A 90 10.31 9.08 -5.50
N SER A 91 10.54 10.35 -5.13
CA SER A 91 9.48 11.22 -4.61
C SER A 91 8.25 11.25 -5.52
N ARG A 92 7.07 11.16 -4.90
CA ARG A 92 5.76 11.29 -5.57
C ARG A 92 5.57 12.65 -6.28
N ARG A 93 6.38 13.64 -5.93
CA ARG A 93 6.37 14.96 -6.59
C ARG A 93 6.97 14.93 -8.01
N THR A 94 7.71 13.89 -8.36
CA THR A 94 8.31 13.76 -9.70
C THR A 94 7.28 13.34 -10.75
N GLY A 95 7.49 13.78 -12.00
CA GLY A 95 6.65 13.37 -13.13
C GLY A 95 6.70 11.86 -13.39
N LEU A 96 7.87 11.24 -13.18
CA LEU A 96 8.05 9.79 -13.35
C LEU A 96 7.16 8.99 -12.41
N THR A 97 7.20 9.27 -11.10
CA THR A 97 6.37 8.55 -10.13
C THR A 97 4.89 8.72 -10.44
N ARG A 98 4.44 9.94 -10.78
CA ARG A 98 3.03 10.19 -11.19
C ARG A 98 2.64 9.42 -12.45
N ALA A 99 3.52 9.33 -13.44
CA ALA A 99 3.28 8.57 -14.66
C ALA A 99 3.13 7.06 -14.37
N ILE A 100 3.98 6.51 -13.50
CA ILE A 100 3.88 5.12 -13.04
C ILE A 100 2.54 4.89 -12.33
N GLU A 101 2.17 5.75 -11.38
CA GLU A 101 0.88 5.68 -10.67
C GLU A 101 -0.33 5.71 -11.60
N THR A 102 -0.27 6.53 -12.66
CA THR A 102 -1.33 6.63 -13.67
C THR A 102 -1.51 5.32 -14.44
N LEU A 103 -0.43 4.56 -14.62
CA LEU A 103 -0.46 3.24 -15.26
C LEU A 103 -0.85 2.11 -14.30
N CYS A 104 -0.87 2.33 -12.99
CA CYS A 104 -1.35 1.37 -11.99
C CYS A 104 -2.86 1.50 -11.76
N ASP A 105 -3.55 0.38 -11.55
CA ASP A 105 -4.99 0.37 -11.30
C ASP A 105 -5.35 0.78 -9.86
N GLY A 106 -4.44 0.51 -8.91
CA GLY A 106 -4.53 0.94 -7.52
C GLY A 106 -3.19 1.46 -7.02
N VAL A 107 -3.25 2.45 -6.13
CA VAL A 107 -2.06 3.11 -5.55
C VAL A 107 -2.34 3.40 -4.08
N ILE A 108 -1.48 2.85 -3.21
CA ILE A 108 -1.47 3.09 -1.78
C ILE A 108 -0.09 3.62 -1.37
N GLU A 109 -0.07 4.56 -0.43
CA GLU A 109 1.15 5.12 0.15
C GLU A 109 1.18 4.81 1.65
N LEU A 110 2.33 4.32 2.12
CA LEU A 110 2.63 4.22 3.55
C LEU A 110 3.54 5.39 3.93
N SER A 111 3.10 6.22 4.88
CA SER A 111 3.84 7.36 5.41
C SER A 111 4.18 7.10 6.89
N PRO A 112 5.36 6.52 7.20
CA PRO A 112 5.78 6.30 8.58
C PRO A 112 5.86 7.61 9.38
N PHE A 113 5.53 7.56 10.68
CA PHE A 113 5.74 8.70 11.56
C PHE A 113 7.23 8.94 11.83
N PRO A 114 7.65 10.20 12.05
CA PRO A 114 9.03 10.49 12.45
C PRO A 114 9.40 9.80 13.76
N SER A 115 10.55 9.13 13.78
CA SER A 115 11.03 8.29 14.88
C SER A 115 11.26 9.02 16.22
N HIS A 116 11.29 10.36 16.23
CA HIS A 116 11.81 11.16 17.34
C HIS A 116 10.78 12.07 18.04
N THR A 117 9.51 12.08 17.63
CA THR A 117 8.59 13.16 18.08
C THR A 117 7.17 12.71 18.42
N HIS A 118 6.80 11.43 18.22
CA HIS A 118 5.40 10.98 18.31
C HIS A 118 5.14 9.80 19.26
N ALA A 119 6.18 9.19 19.84
CA ALA A 119 6.00 8.08 20.77
C ALA A 119 5.27 8.49 22.06
N GLU A 120 5.40 9.76 22.46
CA GLU A 120 4.84 10.33 23.70
C GLU A 120 3.42 10.87 23.48
N THR A 121 3.16 11.62 22.41
CA THR A 121 1.84 12.24 22.16
C THR A 121 0.78 11.25 21.67
N LEU A 122 1.14 10.23 20.88
CA LEU A 122 0.19 9.20 20.43
C LEU A 122 -0.10 8.15 21.50
N ALA A 123 0.65 8.14 22.61
CA ALA A 123 0.47 7.20 23.72
C ALA A 123 -0.85 7.42 24.48
N SER A 124 -1.43 8.62 24.41
CA SER A 124 -2.68 8.98 25.08
C SER A 124 -3.91 8.83 24.18
N SER A 125 -3.76 8.29 22.96
CA SER A 125 -4.88 8.17 22.04
C SER A 125 -5.95 7.21 22.58
N GLY A 126 -7.20 7.66 22.67
CA GLY A 126 -8.34 6.90 23.21
C GLY A 126 -8.69 5.62 22.45
N ALA A 127 -7.97 5.32 21.35
CA ALA A 127 -8.02 4.04 20.65
C ALA A 127 -7.04 3.00 21.24
N ALA A 128 -6.01 3.42 21.97
CA ALA A 128 -5.12 2.53 22.69
C ALA A 128 -5.76 2.16 24.04
N THR A 129 -6.71 1.22 24.02
CA THR A 129 -6.82 0.31 25.16
C THR A 129 -5.44 -0.31 25.39
N LYS A 130 -5.06 -0.60 26.64
CA LYS A 130 -3.70 -1.07 27.03
C LYS A 130 -3.15 -2.27 26.22
N GLU A 131 -3.95 -2.90 25.36
CA GLU A 131 -3.61 -4.08 24.56
C GLU A 131 -3.35 -3.80 23.07
N GLU A 132 -3.65 -2.61 22.52
CA GLU A 132 -3.42 -2.33 21.09
C GLU A 132 -2.07 -1.66 20.81
N ASP A 133 -1.37 -2.20 19.79
CA ASP A 133 -0.12 -1.64 19.29
C ASP A 133 -0.35 -0.23 18.71
N LYS A 134 0.52 0.73 19.07
CA LYS A 134 0.42 2.12 18.62
C LYS A 134 0.55 2.26 17.10
N PRO A 135 -0.22 3.15 16.45
CA PRO A 135 -0.02 3.53 15.05
C PRO A 135 1.44 3.90 14.74
N GLN A 136 1.98 3.37 13.64
CA GLN A 136 3.37 3.60 13.20
C GLN A 136 3.47 4.53 11.99
N GLY A 137 2.35 4.83 11.34
CA GLY A 137 2.28 5.78 10.26
C GLY A 137 0.90 5.83 9.63
N MET A 138 0.73 6.76 8.69
CA MET A 138 -0.48 6.93 7.92
C MET A 138 -0.47 6.02 6.68
N LEU A 139 -1.64 5.52 6.30
CA LEU A 139 -1.89 4.89 5.02
C LEU A 139 -2.78 5.82 4.20
N LYS A 140 -2.33 6.18 2.99
CA LYS A 140 -3.10 7.01 2.07
C LYS A 140 -3.50 6.17 0.86
N VAL A 141 -4.78 6.20 0.51
CA VAL A 141 -5.29 5.57 -0.71
C VAL A 141 -5.37 6.65 -1.79
N HIS A 142 -4.52 6.57 -2.80
CA HIS A 142 -4.50 7.52 -3.92
C HIS A 142 -5.35 7.04 -5.09
N ARG A 143 -5.50 5.73 -5.25
CA ARG A 143 -6.28 5.12 -6.32
C ARG A 143 -6.78 3.74 -5.90
N LEU A 144 -8.03 3.44 -6.21
CA LEU A 144 -8.66 2.12 -6.06
C LEU A 144 -8.93 1.48 -7.42
N PRO A 145 -8.65 0.17 -7.59
CA PRO A 145 -9.02 -0.59 -8.78
C PRO A 145 -10.52 -0.49 -9.08
N VAL A 146 -10.89 -0.54 -10.36
CA VAL A 146 -12.28 -0.48 -10.87
C VAL A 146 -13.00 0.85 -10.64
N PHE A 147 -12.97 1.42 -9.43
CA PHE A 147 -13.66 2.68 -9.10
C PHE A 147 -13.12 3.86 -9.92
N HIS A 148 -11.80 4.02 -9.96
CA HIS A 148 -11.17 5.12 -10.70
C HIS A 148 -11.12 4.88 -12.20
N GLU A 149 -11.27 3.64 -12.67
CA GLU A 149 -11.30 3.33 -14.10
C GLU A 149 -12.67 3.61 -14.74
N ARG A 150 -13.76 3.54 -13.96
CA ARG A 150 -15.14 3.78 -14.43
C ARG A 150 -15.59 5.24 -14.32
N GLY A 151 -14.66 6.18 -14.20
CA GLY A 151 -14.98 7.60 -14.07
C GLY A 151 -15.55 7.97 -12.70
N GLY A 152 -15.20 7.22 -11.64
CA GLY A 152 -15.47 7.60 -10.25
C GLY A 152 -14.77 8.90 -9.89
N GLY A 153 -15.39 10.02 -10.25
CA GLY A 153 -14.96 11.38 -9.93
C GLY A 153 -15.51 11.78 -8.57
N GLY A 154 -14.99 11.15 -7.53
CA GLY A 154 -15.21 11.56 -6.15
C GLY A 154 -13.90 11.34 -5.43
N ASN A 155 -13.53 12.27 -4.52
CA ASN A 155 -12.50 11.98 -3.54
C ASN A 155 -12.86 10.63 -2.92
N VAL A 156 -12.08 9.59 -3.21
CA VAL A 156 -12.12 8.36 -2.43
C VAL A 156 -11.36 8.63 -1.14
N ASN A 157 -11.71 9.74 -0.48
CA ASN A 157 -11.61 9.79 0.95
C ASN A 157 -12.49 8.62 1.38
N LEU A 158 -11.91 7.55 1.91
CA LEU A 158 -12.66 6.51 2.60
C LEU A 158 -13.40 7.07 3.85
N GLY A 159 -13.75 8.36 3.88
CA GLY A 159 -14.21 9.12 5.04
C GLY A 159 -13.14 9.33 6.11
N GLU A 160 -12.13 8.46 6.15
CA GLU A 160 -11.29 8.26 7.33
C GLU A 160 -9.81 8.32 6.95
N ASP A 161 -9.04 9.09 7.71
CA ASP A 161 -7.59 8.99 7.73
C ASP A 161 -7.21 7.60 8.26
N LEU A 162 -6.48 6.80 7.48
CA LEU A 162 -6.10 5.45 7.90
C LEU A 162 -4.69 5.45 8.48
N ALA A 163 -4.48 4.67 9.52
CA ALA A 163 -3.17 4.38 10.07
C ALA A 163 -2.84 2.90 9.97
N PHE A 164 -1.55 2.59 9.84
CA PHE A 164 -1.04 1.24 9.88
C PHE A 164 -0.26 0.96 11.16
N THR A 165 -0.37 -0.29 11.61
CA THR A 165 0.42 -0.83 12.71
C THR A 165 1.00 -2.18 12.32
N LEU A 166 2.32 -2.31 12.41
CA LEU A 166 3.05 -3.56 12.24
C LEU A 166 3.50 -4.08 13.62
N SER A 167 3.03 -5.26 13.98
CA SER A 167 3.50 -6.00 15.13
C SER A 167 4.29 -7.24 14.70
N ARG A 168 4.77 -8.03 15.66
CA ARG A 168 5.47 -9.29 15.37
C ARG A 168 4.64 -10.30 14.57
N ARG A 169 3.30 -10.23 14.63
CA ARG A 169 2.40 -11.25 14.06
C ARG A 169 1.40 -10.72 13.03
N LYS A 170 1.15 -9.41 13.01
CA LYS A 170 0.09 -8.82 12.20
C LYS A 170 0.48 -7.46 11.65
N PHE A 171 -0.02 -7.17 10.45
CA PHE A 171 -0.08 -5.83 9.89
C PHE A 171 -1.55 -5.41 9.88
N LEU A 172 -1.88 -4.33 10.57
CA LEU A 172 -3.25 -3.83 10.73
C LEU A 172 -3.38 -2.46 10.08
N ILE A 173 -4.56 -2.21 9.51
CA ILE A 173 -4.98 -0.89 9.01
C ILE A 173 -6.28 -0.55 9.71
N LYS A 174 -6.35 0.64 10.31
CA LYS A 174 -7.53 1.13 11.04
C LYS A 174 -7.71 2.63 10.83
N PRO A 175 -8.91 3.18 11.10
CA PRO A 175 -9.11 4.62 11.18
C PRO A 175 -8.17 5.22 12.23
N PHE A 176 -7.55 6.33 11.89
CA PHE A 176 -6.66 7.09 12.75
C PHE A 176 -7.47 8.09 13.55
N SER A 177 -7.41 7.97 14.87
CA SER A 177 -8.01 8.92 15.79
C SER A 177 -6.92 9.68 16.53
N LEU A 178 -7.02 11.00 16.54
CA LEU A 178 -6.12 11.82 17.35
C LEU A 178 -6.37 11.56 18.85
N PRO A 179 -5.33 11.67 19.68
CA PRO A 179 -5.53 11.69 21.11
C PRO A 179 -6.44 12.85 21.53
N PRO A 180 -7.31 12.63 22.54
CA PRO A 180 -8.08 13.72 23.11
C PRO A 180 -7.13 14.80 23.62
N VAL A 181 -7.45 16.05 23.34
CA VAL A 181 -6.70 17.21 23.84
C VAL A 181 -7.12 17.44 25.30
N GLU A 182 -6.16 17.74 26.18
CA GLU A 182 -6.46 18.06 27.59
C GLU A 182 -7.46 19.23 27.65
N GLY A 183 -8.70 18.93 28.05
CA GLY A 183 -9.85 19.84 28.03
C GLY A 183 -11.17 19.16 27.65
N ASP A 184 -11.14 18.08 26.86
CA ASP A 184 -12.35 17.35 26.42
C ASP A 184 -12.83 16.25 27.40
N LEU A 185 -12.08 16.00 28.48
CA LEU A 185 -12.40 14.95 29.46
C LEU A 185 -13.68 15.25 30.26
N GLU A 186 -14.09 16.51 30.36
CA GLU A 186 -15.29 16.92 31.09
C GLU A 186 -16.59 16.57 30.33
N ALA A 187 -16.57 16.56 28.99
CA ALA A 187 -17.75 16.23 28.18
C ALA A 187 -18.07 14.72 28.16
N GLN A 188 -17.07 13.85 28.37
CA GLN A 188 -17.29 12.39 28.39
C GLN A 188 -17.70 11.84 29.76
N GLN A 189 -17.43 12.54 30.86
CA GLN A 189 -17.86 12.10 32.20
C GLN A 189 -19.33 12.46 32.49
N GLY A 190 -19.89 13.50 31.85
CA GLY A 190 -21.29 13.88 32.01
C GLY A 190 -22.30 12.97 31.32
N ALA A 191 -21.94 12.38 30.17
CA ALA A 191 -22.87 11.55 29.39
C ALA A 191 -23.08 10.12 29.97
N GLY A 192 -22.15 9.62 30.79
CA GLY A 192 -22.24 8.30 31.42
C GLY A 192 -23.13 8.25 32.67
N ALA A 193 -23.33 9.39 33.35
CA ALA A 193 -24.15 9.45 34.56
C ALA A 193 -25.65 9.62 34.27
N ASP A 194 -26.02 10.28 33.18
CA ASP A 194 -27.43 10.54 32.83
C ASP A 194 -28.17 9.35 32.19
N LEU A 195 -27.44 8.34 31.68
CA LEU A 195 -28.04 7.15 31.06
C LEU A 195 -28.35 6.00 32.04
N GLN A 196 -27.79 6.00 33.26
CA GLN A 196 -28.08 4.98 34.28
C GLN A 196 -29.24 5.35 35.22
N ALA A 197 -29.75 6.57 35.17
CA ALA A 197 -30.80 7.05 36.07
C ALA A 197 -32.25 6.97 35.52
N LYS A 198 -32.47 6.44 34.30
CA LYS A 198 -33.82 6.34 33.71
C LYS A 198 -34.06 5.03 32.96
N GLY A 199 -34.84 4.12 33.57
CA GLY A 199 -35.55 3.03 32.88
C GLY A 199 -35.60 1.72 33.68
N MET A 200 -36.38 1.62 34.75
CA MET A 200 -37.74 1.04 34.84
C MET A 200 -37.81 -0.50 34.84
N GLU A 201 -38.24 -1.01 36.01
CA GLU A 201 -38.74 -2.36 36.28
C GLU A 201 -39.95 -2.71 35.40
N PHE A 202 -40.00 -3.96 34.93
CA PHE A 202 -41.18 -4.82 34.84
C PHE A 202 -40.76 -6.27 35.08
#